data_AF-A0A8J3LDK6-F1
#
_entry.id   AF-A0A8J3LDK6-F1
#
_cell.length_a   1.000
_cell.length_b   1.000
_cell.length_c   1.000
_cell.angle_alpha   90.00
_cell.angle_beta   90.00
_cell.angle_gamma   90.00
#
_symmetry.space_group_name_H-M   'P 1'
#
loop_
_entity.id
_entity.type
_entity.pdbx_description
1 polymer ?
#
loop_
_entity_poly.entity_id
_entity_poly.type
_entity_poly.pdbx_seq_one_letter_code
_entity_poly.pdbx_strand_id
1 'polypeptide(L)'
;MLSHVVLMTFTDADDAAKAKDLLEGLVGVVPQVRTLQAHLDELHTPVSAHLCLITTHEDEADLRGYQEHPAHLELAQWLRPRLAARTVVDFSRAG
;
A
#
# COMPACT_ATOMS: atom_id res chain seq x y z
N MET A 1 -11.93 3.12 -13.02
CA MET A 1 -10.84 3.35 -12.04
C MET A 1 -11.07 2.50 -10.80
N LEU A 2 -10.20 1.51 -10.62
CA LEU A 2 -10.18 0.61 -9.47
C LEU A 2 -9.37 1.24 -8.34
N SER A 3 -9.90 1.23 -7.12
CA SER A 3 -9.18 1.64 -5.91
C SER A 3 -8.76 0.41 -5.12
N HIS A 4 -7.50 0.40 -4.67
CA HIS A 4 -6.90 -0.62 -3.83
C HIS A 4 -6.46 0.03 -2.51
N VAL A 5 -7.13 -0.35 -1.42
CA VAL A 5 -6.87 0.19 -0.08
C VAL A 5 -6.29 -0.91 0.79
N VAL A 6 -5.17 -0.63 1.45
CA VAL A 6 -4.48 -1.58 2.33
C VAL A 6 -4.23 -0.94 3.68
N LEU A 7 -4.75 -1.58 4.72
CA LEU A 7 -4.40 -1.28 6.10
C LEU A 7 -3.31 -2.25 6.56
N MET A 8 -2.23 -1.73 7.11
CA MET A 8 -1.06 -2.50 7.55
C MET A 8 -0.81 -2.26 9.04
N THR A 9 -0.78 -3.36 9.79
CA THR A 9 -0.31 -3.39 11.16
C THR A 9 1.02 -4.12 11.18
N PHE A 10 2.03 -3.50 11.78
CA PHE A 10 3.39 -4.03 11.83
C PHE A 10 3.66 -4.71 13.16
N THR A 11 4.58 -5.68 13.16
CA THR A 11 5.10 -6.27 14.40
C THR A 11 5.89 -5.25 15.21
N ASP A 12 6.62 -4.37 14.53
CA ASP A 12 7.23 -3.17 15.10
C ASP A 12 6.58 -1.93 14.46
N ALA A 13 5.94 -1.09 15.26
CA ALA A 13 5.23 0.09 14.75
C ALA A 13 6.16 1.10 14.07
N ASP A 14 7.45 1.13 14.44
CA ASP A 14 8.43 2.06 13.88
C ASP A 14 8.77 1.75 12.41
N ASP A 15 8.50 0.51 11.95
CA ASP A 15 8.68 0.14 10.53
C ASP A 15 7.68 0.88 9.60
N ALA A 16 6.59 1.43 10.13
CA ALA A 16 5.54 2.08 9.33
C ALA A 16 6.07 3.31 8.57
N ALA A 17 6.92 4.13 9.20
CA ALA A 17 7.50 5.31 8.55
C ALA A 17 8.37 4.93 7.35
N LYS A 18 9.23 3.92 7.50
CA LYS A 18 10.05 3.41 6.40
C LYS A 18 9.21 2.75 5.31
N ALA A 19 8.14 2.04 5.69
CA ALA A 19 7.21 1.47 4.72
C ALA A 19 6.54 2.55 3.86
N LYS A 20 6.12 3.67 4.48
CA LYS A 20 5.58 4.83 3.75
C LYS A 20 6.58 5.38 2.73
N ASP A 21 7.81 5.64 3.13
CA ASP A 21 8.85 6.18 2.23
C ASP A 21 9.10 5.25 1.03
N LEU A 22 9.19 3.93 1.29
CA LEU A 22 9.37 2.94 0.24
C LEU A 22 8.17 2.89 -0.73
N LEU A 23 6.95 2.95 -0.20
CA LEU A 23 5.71 2.92 -1.00
C LEU A 23 5.59 4.17 -1.88
N GLU A 24 5.88 5.34 -1.33
CA GLU A 24 5.88 6.60 -2.07
C GLU A 24 6.98 6.63 -3.16
N GLY A 25 8.09 5.92 -2.94
CA GLY A 25 9.13 5.71 -3.95
C GLY A 25 8.69 4.91 -5.19
N LEU A 26 7.51 4.29 -5.19
CA LEU A 26 6.96 3.61 -6.38
C LEU A 26 6.35 4.60 -7.38
N VAL A 27 6.05 5.83 -6.97
CA VAL A 27 5.48 6.86 -7.84
C VAL A 27 6.46 7.21 -8.95
N GLY A 28 6.00 7.08 -10.20
CA GLY A 28 6.83 7.30 -11.39
C GLY A 28 7.74 6.13 -11.77
N VAL A 29 7.86 5.10 -10.92
CA VAL A 29 8.59 3.85 -11.21
C VAL A 29 7.66 2.77 -11.74
N VAL A 30 6.45 2.64 -11.15
CA VAL A 30 5.47 1.63 -11.53
C VAL A 30 4.38 2.26 -12.42
N PRO A 31 4.37 2.00 -13.74
CA PRO A 31 3.48 2.72 -14.67
C PRO A 31 2.00 2.41 -14.50
N GLN A 32 1.65 1.28 -13.87
CA GLN A 32 0.25 0.87 -13.62
C GLN A 32 -0.39 1.59 -12.42
N VAL A 33 0.38 2.41 -11.70
CA VAL A 33 -0.13 3.24 -10.59
C VAL A 33 -0.60 4.57 -11.16
N ARG A 34 -1.89 4.88 -11.05
CA ARG A 34 -2.45 6.18 -11.41
C ARG A 34 -2.25 7.20 -10.29
N THR A 35 -2.59 6.80 -9.07
CA THR A 35 -2.29 7.55 -7.85
C THR A 35 -1.83 6.59 -6.76
N LEU A 36 -0.98 7.07 -5.86
CA LEU A 36 -0.55 6.36 -4.66
C LEU A 36 -0.43 7.36 -3.52
N GLN A 37 -1.02 7.02 -2.38
CA GLN A 37 -0.92 7.78 -1.14
C GLN A 37 -0.69 6.82 0.01
N ALA A 38 0.30 7.09 0.85
CA ALA A 38 0.54 6.35 2.08
C ALA A 38 0.42 7.29 3.27
N HIS A 39 -0.37 6.90 4.26
CA HIS A 39 -0.65 7.70 5.46
C HIS A 39 -0.32 6.88 6.70
N LEU A 40 0.36 7.51 7.66
CA LEU A 40 0.57 6.93 8.98
C LEU A 40 -0.66 7.24 9.84
N ASP A 41 -0.98 6.34 10.77
CA ASP A 41 -1.97 6.63 11.79
C ASP A 41 -1.47 7.73 12.73
N GLU A 42 -2.32 8.72 12.99
CA GLU A 42 -2.01 9.88 13.84
C GLU A 42 -2.55 9.72 15.27
N LEU A 43 -3.60 8.92 15.44
CA LEU A 43 -4.33 8.83 16.70
C LEU A 43 -3.92 7.63 17.57
N HIS A 44 -3.24 6.64 16.99
CA HIS A 44 -2.66 5.48 17.69
C HIS A 44 -3.66 4.77 18.61
N THR A 45 -4.90 4.61 18.14
CA THR A 45 -5.94 3.97 18.94
C THR A 45 -5.74 2.44 18.99
N PRO A 46 -6.27 1.73 19.99
CA PRO A 46 -6.13 0.27 20.09
C PRO A 46 -6.70 -0.52 18.90
N VAL A 47 -7.53 0.11 18.06
CA VAL A 47 -8.15 -0.50 16.87
C VAL A 47 -7.57 0.04 15.56
N SER A 48 -6.57 0.92 15.63
CA SER A 48 -5.89 1.48 14.45
C SER A 48 -4.95 0.46 13.81
N ALA A 49 -4.83 0.53 12.48
CA ALA A 49 -3.64 0.05 11.78
C ALA A 49 -2.54 1.12 11.85
N HIS A 50 -1.27 0.79 11.59
CA HIS A 50 -0.18 1.78 11.64
C HIS A 50 -0.04 2.57 10.33
N LEU A 51 -0.41 1.96 9.20
CA LEU A 51 -0.31 2.59 7.88
C LEU A 51 -1.54 2.26 7.01
N CYS A 52 -2.02 3.27 6.27
CA CYS A 52 -3.01 3.14 5.22
C CYS A 52 -2.37 3.47 3.86
N LEU A 53 -2.40 2.52 2.93
CA LEU A 53 -2.03 2.71 1.53
C LEU A 53 -3.29 2.79 0.68
N ILE A 54 -3.36 3.79 -0.19
CA ILE A 54 -4.44 3.96 -1.17
C ILE A 54 -3.78 4.09 -2.54
N THR A 55 -4.06 3.15 -3.44
CA THR A 55 -3.64 3.24 -4.85
C THR A 55 -4.85 3.21 -5.78
N THR A 56 -4.71 3.84 -6.94
CA THR A 56 -5.70 3.72 -8.01
C THR A 56 -5.07 3.19 -9.29
N HIS A 57 -5.88 2.43 -10.02
CA HIS A 57 -5.51 1.71 -11.24
C HIS A 57 -6.62 1.88 -12.28
N GLU A 58 -6.31 1.70 -13.56
CA GLU A 58 -7.35 1.75 -14.60
C GLU A 58 -8.41 0.67 -14.34
N ASP A 59 -7.93 -0.57 -14.17
CA ASP A 59 -8.70 -1.79 -14.01
C ASP A 59 -7.94 -2.83 -13.16
N GLU A 60 -8.46 -4.06 -13.11
CA GLU A 60 -7.84 -5.19 -12.41
C GLU A 60 -6.51 -5.63 -13.03
N ALA A 61 -6.36 -5.50 -14.34
CA ALA A 61 -5.12 -5.88 -15.03
C ALA A 61 -3.97 -4.94 -14.65
N ASP A 62 -4.24 -3.64 -14.55
CA ASP A 62 -3.27 -2.66 -14.03
C ASP A 62 -2.92 -2.95 -12.56
N LEU A 63 -3.90 -3.26 -11.71
CA LEU A 63 -3.62 -3.64 -10.30
C LEU A 63 -2.70 -4.87 -10.24
N ARG A 64 -2.96 -5.88 -11.06
CA ARG A 64 -2.10 -7.07 -11.16
C ARG A 64 -0.70 -6.72 -11.64
N GLY A 65 -0.59 -5.90 -12.68
CA GLY A 65 0.69 -5.41 -13.19
C GLY A 65 1.49 -4.64 -12.14
N TYR A 66 0.84 -3.81 -11.31
CA TYR A 66 1.46 -3.17 -10.15
C TYR A 66 1.98 -4.20 -9.14
N GLN A 67 1.16 -5.21 -8.79
CA GLN A 67 1.52 -6.23 -7.81
C GLN A 67 2.71 -7.10 -8.26
N GLU A 68 2.83 -7.36 -9.57
CA GLU A 68 3.90 -8.16 -10.19
C GLU A 68 5.14 -7.33 -10.57
N HIS A 69 5.06 -6.00 -10.52
CA HIS A 69 6.16 -5.13 -10.91
C HIS A 69 7.42 -5.37 -10.06
N PRO A 70 8.64 -5.48 -10.64
CA PRO A 70 9.86 -5.78 -9.89
C PRO A 70 10.10 -4.86 -8.68
N ALA A 71 9.89 -3.55 -8.85
CA ALA A 71 10.04 -2.57 -7.75
C ALA A 71 9.03 -2.81 -6.60
N HIS A 72 7.79 -3.19 -6.93
CA HIS A 72 6.81 -3.55 -5.90
C HIS A 72 7.19 -4.86 -5.21
N LEU A 73 7.67 -5.85 -5.96
CA LEU A 73 8.13 -7.12 -5.40
C LEU A 73 9.35 -6.96 -4.48
N GLU A 74 10.31 -6.11 -4.85
CA GLU A 74 11.48 -5.78 -4.01
C GLU A 74 11.06 -5.14 -2.70
N LEU A 75 10.19 -4.12 -2.75
CA LEU A 75 9.59 -3.53 -1.56
C LEU A 75 8.84 -4.56 -0.72
N ALA A 76 8.02 -5.41 -1.37
CA ALA A 76 7.22 -6.43 -0.70
C ALA A 76 8.08 -7.48 0.04
N GLN A 77 9.28 -7.79 -0.47
CA GLN A 77 10.24 -8.66 0.23
C GLN A 77 10.69 -8.06 1.57
N TRP A 78 10.92 -6.75 1.61
CA TRP A 78 11.26 -6.05 2.85
C TRP A 78 10.05 -5.94 3.80
N LEU A 79 8.87 -5.64 3.25
CA LEU A 79 7.65 -5.30 3.98
C LEU A 79 6.97 -6.52 4.63
N ARG A 80 6.75 -7.60 3.86
CA ARG A 80 5.97 -8.78 4.32
C ARG A 80 6.41 -9.38 5.65
N PRO A 81 7.71 -9.61 5.93
CA PRO A 81 8.14 -10.20 7.20
C PRO A 81 7.92 -9.27 8.42
N ARG A 82 7.56 -8.00 8.21
CA ARG A 82 7.33 -7.00 9.27
C ARG A 82 5.86 -6.77 9.59
N LEU A 83 4.95 -7.40 8.84
CA LEU A 83 3.52 -7.23 9.05
C LEU A 83 3.00 -8.22 10.10
N ALA A 84 2.34 -7.68 11.13
CA ALA A 84 1.53 -8.47 12.06
C ALA A 84 0.14 -8.75 11.47
N ALA A 85 -0.42 -7.80 10.72
CA ALA A 85 -1.68 -7.96 10.01
C ALA A 85 -1.74 -7.09 8.75
N ARG A 86 -2.55 -7.52 7.78
CA ARG A 86 -2.84 -6.77 6.56
C ARG A 86 -4.29 -7.00 6.14
N THR A 87 -5.03 -5.92 5.95
CA THR A 87 -6.41 -5.95 5.45
C THR A 87 -6.48 -5.18 4.15
N VAL A 88 -7.17 -5.72 3.16
CA VAL A 88 -7.26 -5.15 1.81
C VAL A 88 -8.72 -5.00 1.41
N VAL A 89 -9.05 -3.88 0.77
CA VAL A 89 -10.34 -3.65 0.13
C VAL A 89 -10.09 -3.11 -1.28
N ASP A 90 -10.67 -3.79 -2.27
CA ASP A 90 -10.67 -3.39 -3.67
C ASP A 90 -12.08 -3.00 -4.09
N PHE A 91 -12.23 -1.84 -4.73
CA PHE A 91 -13.54 -1.36 -5.19
C PHE A 91 -13.44 -0.41 -6.38
N SER A 92 -14.44 -0.48 -7.25
CA SER A 92 -14.62 0.50 -8.32
C SER A 92 -15.30 1.74 -7.77
N ARG A 93 -14.73 2.92 -8.04
CA ARG A 93 -15.42 4.18 -7.78
C ARG A 93 -16.35 4.46 -8.96
N ALA A 94 -17.65 4.63 -8.69
CA ALA A 94 -18.51 5.32 -9.64
C ALA A 94 -18.03 6.78 -9.72
N GLY A 95 -17.82 7.27 -10.93
CA GLY A 95 -17.49 8.68 -11.19
C GLY A 95 -18.64 9.60 -10.77
#